data_AF-A0A3D5S595-F1
#
_entry.id   AF-A0A3D5S595-F1
#
_cell.length_a   1.000
_cell.length_b   1.000
_cell.length_c   1.000
_cell.angle_alpha   90.00
_cell.angle_beta   90.00
_cell.angle_gamma   90.00
#
_symmetry.space_group_name_H-M   'P 1'
#
loop_
_entity.id
_entity.type
_entity.pdbx_description
1 polymer ?
#
loop_
_entity_poly.entity_id
_entity_poly.type
_entity_poly.pdbx_seq_one_letter_code
_entity_poly.pdbx_strand_id
1 'polypeptide(L)'
;MHSLSSLCLVIITLIPSIHLNQQPDYTNYHREVLRIEELIAEKQFEMALDAYDKLFDKYQFVFLREYKIAAQLAAHLGDEYRTFEYLGFGVASGWTLEGIKKHDKLKYLKRNPRWSDLELSYAALRQDYEY
;
A
#
# COMPACT_ATOMS: atom_id res chain seq x y z
N MET A 1 63.16 -7.00 23.59
CA MET A 1 61.95 -7.18 24.40
C MET A 1 60.80 -6.56 23.63
N HIS A 2 60.22 -7.31 22.69
CA HIS A 2 59.10 -6.85 21.86
C HIS A 2 57.92 -7.78 22.06
N SER A 3 56.73 -7.17 21.97
CA SER A 3 55.42 -7.82 21.86
C SER A 3 54.94 -8.41 23.19
N LEU A 4 53.75 -8.13 23.73
CA LEU A 4 52.46 -7.94 23.08
C LEU A 4 51.63 -6.91 23.88
N SER A 5 51.68 -5.61 23.55
CA SER A 5 50.69 -4.64 24.05
C SER A 5 49.58 -4.33 23.03
N SER A 6 49.42 -5.18 22.01
CA SER A 6 48.45 -4.96 20.93
C SER A 6 47.31 -5.97 20.89
N LEU A 7 47.25 -6.94 21.81
CA LEU A 7 46.17 -7.96 21.80
C LEU A 7 44.88 -7.51 22.51
N CYS A 8 44.87 -6.37 23.19
CA CYS A 8 43.68 -5.88 23.89
C CYS A 8 42.75 -5.04 23.01
N LEU A 9 43.22 -4.53 21.86
CA LEU A 9 42.46 -3.57 21.06
C LEU A 9 41.53 -4.20 20.00
N VAL A 10 41.65 -5.51 19.73
CA VAL A 10 40.92 -6.17 18.62
C VAL A 10 39.58 -6.77 19.07
N ILE A 11 39.30 -6.83 20.39
CA ILE A 11 38.05 -7.44 20.90
C ILE A 11 36.86 -6.44 20.91
N ILE A 12 37.11 -5.14 20.72
CA ILE A 12 36.06 -4.10 20.86
C ILE A 12 35.22 -3.89 19.58
N THR A 13 35.61 -4.43 18.42
CA THR A 13 34.95 -4.11 17.13
C THR A 13 33.82 -5.07 16.71
N LEU A 14 33.34 -5.95 17.59
CA LEU A 14 32.31 -6.96 17.28
C LEU A 14 31.00 -6.74 18.07
N ILE A 15 30.67 -5.50 18.44
CA ILE A 15 29.29 -5.19 18.84
C ILE A 15 28.52 -4.95 17.53
N PRO A 16 27.71 -5.90 17.03
CA PRO A 16 26.79 -5.59 15.95
C PRO A 16 25.90 -4.46 16.46
N SER A 17 25.85 -3.35 15.73
CA SER A 17 24.85 -2.31 15.96
C SER A 17 23.49 -2.98 15.96
N ILE A 18 22.90 -3.15 17.14
CA ILE A 18 21.50 -3.53 17.26
C ILE A 18 20.76 -2.30 16.77
N HIS A 19 20.54 -2.21 15.45
CA HIS A 19 19.56 -1.29 14.92
C HIS A 19 18.25 -1.73 15.55
N LEU A 20 17.77 -0.98 16.54
CA LEU A 20 16.39 -1.04 16.95
C LEU A 20 15.60 -0.65 15.71
N ASN A 21 15.22 -1.65 14.91
CA ASN A 21 14.20 -1.48 13.91
C ASN A 21 12.91 -1.34 14.72
N GLN A 22 12.59 -0.10 15.11
CA GLN A 22 11.27 0.22 15.64
C GLN A 22 10.30 -0.14 14.52
N GLN A 23 9.75 -1.35 14.56
CA GLN A 23 8.64 -1.71 13.70
C GLN A 23 7.58 -0.63 13.91
N PRO A 24 7.07 0.02 12.84
CA PRO A 24 6.08 1.05 13.00
C PRO A 24 4.90 0.47 13.79
N ASP A 25 4.45 1.16 14.82
CA ASP A 25 3.28 0.71 15.58
C ASP A 25 2.02 0.95 14.74
N TYR A 26 1.60 -0.09 14.00
CA TYR A 26 0.38 -0.10 13.20
C TYR A 26 -0.90 -0.19 14.04
N THR A 27 -0.83 -0.12 15.38
CA THR A 27 -2.03 0.01 16.21
C THR A 27 -2.85 1.24 15.83
N ASN A 28 -2.18 2.37 15.55
CA ASN A 28 -2.88 3.57 15.09
C ASN A 28 -3.45 3.40 13.68
N TYR A 29 -2.73 2.69 12.80
CA TYR A 29 -3.23 2.36 11.46
C TYR A 29 -4.55 1.59 11.54
N HIS A 30 -4.59 0.53 12.34
CA HIS A 30 -5.79 -0.28 12.48
C HIS A 30 -6.93 0.49 13.13
N ARG A 31 -6.65 1.40 14.09
CA ARG A 31 -7.67 2.28 14.65
C ARG A 31 -8.26 3.23 13.60
N GLU A 32 -7.44 3.77 12.71
CA GLU A 32 -7.89 4.64 11.63
C GLU A 32 -8.70 3.86 10.59
N VAL A 33 -8.26 2.64 10.23
CA VAL A 33 -9.03 1.74 9.36
C VAL A 33 -10.40 1.42 9.97
N LEU A 34 -10.47 1.08 11.25
CA LEU A 34 -11.74 0.84 11.94
C LEU A 34 -12.66 2.07 11.86
N ARG A 35 -12.11 3.27 12.03
CA ARG A 35 -12.91 4.50 11.91
C ARG A 35 -13.44 4.71 10.48
N ILE A 36 -12.65 4.35 9.46
CA ILE A 36 -13.11 4.38 8.07
C ILE A 36 -14.23 3.35 7.84
N GLU A 37 -14.09 2.14 8.37
CA GLU A 37 -15.11 1.10 8.28
C GLU A 37 -16.43 1.51 8.97
N GLU A 38 -16.36 2.22 10.10
CA GLU A 38 -17.54 2.83 10.73
C GLU A 38 -18.22 3.85 9.80
N LEU A 39 -17.46 4.75 9.15
CA LEU A 39 -18.02 5.70 8.18
C LEU A 39 -18.73 4.97 7.03
N ILE A 40 -18.16 3.87 6.53
CA ILE A 40 -18.79 3.03 5.51
C ILE A 40 -20.09 2.40 6.04
N ALA A 41 -20.08 1.88 7.26
CA ALA A 41 -21.27 1.30 7.89
C ALA A 41 -22.40 2.34 8.08
N GLU A 42 -22.02 3.57 8.39
CA GLU A 42 -22.91 4.74 8.51
C GLU A 42 -23.30 5.34 7.15
N LYS A 43 -22.82 4.76 6.04
CA LYS A 43 -23.05 5.20 4.65
C LYS A 43 -22.49 6.61 4.35
N GLN A 44 -21.52 7.06 5.12
CA GLN A 44 -20.79 8.31 4.89
C GLN A 44 -19.62 8.06 3.92
N PHE A 45 -19.96 7.71 2.68
CA PHE A 45 -18.99 7.18 1.71
C PHE A 45 -17.94 8.19 1.26
N GLU A 46 -18.33 9.44 1.02
CA GLU A 46 -17.41 10.51 0.64
C GLU A 46 -16.42 10.78 1.78
N MET A 47 -16.91 10.81 3.02
CA MET A 47 -16.05 10.98 4.20
C MET A 47 -15.08 9.80 4.39
N ALA A 48 -15.54 8.58 4.10
CA ALA A 48 -14.69 7.40 4.13
C ALA A 48 -13.57 7.46 3.07
N LEU A 49 -13.87 7.96 1.87
CA LEU A 49 -12.84 8.18 0.83
C LEU A 49 -11.81 9.22 1.25
N ASP A 50 -12.25 10.38 1.74
CA ASP A 50 -11.35 11.43 2.21
C ASP A 50 -10.47 10.94 3.39
N ALA A 51 -10.97 9.99 4.18
CA ALA A 51 -10.22 9.36 5.25
C ALA A 51 -9.23 8.30 4.74
N TYR A 52 -9.57 7.55 3.68
CA TYR A 52 -8.62 6.68 2.98
C TYR A 52 -7.47 7.48 2.36
N ASP A 53 -7.75 8.62 1.71
CA ASP A 53 -6.70 9.49 1.14
C ASP A 53 -5.67 9.87 2.21
N LYS A 54 -6.15 10.32 3.37
CA LYS A 54 -5.28 10.65 4.52
C LYS A 54 -4.51 9.44 5.06
N LEU A 55 -5.14 8.26 5.09
CA LEU A 55 -4.47 7.03 5.52
C LEU A 55 -3.33 6.68 4.55
N PHE A 56 -3.55 6.80 3.25
CA PHE A 56 -2.57 6.46 2.22
C PHE A 56 -1.39 7.44 2.20
N ASP A 57 -1.63 8.72 2.45
CA ASP A 57 -0.57 9.72 2.58
C ASP A 57 0.28 9.56 3.86
N LYS A 58 -0.33 9.02 4.92
CA LYS A 58 0.30 8.94 6.24
C LYS A 58 1.19 7.73 6.43
N TYR A 59 0.85 6.60 5.83
CA TYR A 59 1.51 5.31 6.09
C TYR A 59 2.34 4.85 4.90
N GLN A 60 3.62 4.59 5.13
CA GLN A 60 4.53 4.06 4.12
C GLN A 60 4.07 2.70 3.57
N PHE A 61 3.45 1.87 4.43
CA PHE A 61 2.85 0.61 4.03
C PHE A 61 1.37 0.61 4.39
N VAL A 62 0.55 0.27 3.40
CA VAL A 62 -0.90 0.14 3.50
C VAL A 62 -1.25 -1.25 3.00
N PHE A 63 -2.15 -1.94 3.70
CA PHE A 63 -2.56 -3.27 3.29
C PHE A 63 -3.41 -3.20 2.01
N LEU A 64 -3.26 -4.21 1.15
CA LEU A 64 -3.94 -4.25 -0.16
C LEU A 64 -5.48 -4.18 -0.06
N ARG A 65 -6.06 -4.63 1.07
CA ARG A 65 -7.50 -4.63 1.27
C ARG A 65 -8.08 -3.21 1.22
N GLU A 66 -7.33 -2.22 1.69
CA GLU A 66 -7.78 -0.85 1.87
C GLU A 66 -7.87 -0.16 0.51
N TYR A 67 -6.89 -0.37 -0.37
CA TYR A 67 -6.99 0.04 -1.77
C TYR A 67 -8.16 -0.62 -2.49
N LYS A 68 -8.43 -1.91 -2.22
CA LYS A 68 -9.57 -2.62 -2.81
C LYS A 68 -10.91 -2.02 -2.39
N ILE A 69 -11.05 -1.68 -1.11
CA ILE A 69 -12.29 -1.09 -0.58
C ILE A 69 -12.45 0.34 -1.11
N ALA A 70 -11.40 1.16 -1.03
CA ALA A 70 -11.41 2.54 -1.54
C ALA A 70 -11.76 2.59 -3.04
N ALA A 71 -11.15 1.73 -3.87
CA ALA A 71 -11.47 1.65 -5.31
C ALA A 71 -12.93 1.28 -5.57
N GLN A 72 -13.49 0.33 -4.82
CA GLN A 72 -14.90 -0.05 -4.95
C GLN A 72 -15.84 1.06 -4.49
N LEU A 73 -15.45 1.80 -3.46
CA LEU A 73 -16.24 2.90 -2.91
C LEU A 73 -16.26 4.10 -3.86
N ALA A 74 -15.11 4.50 -4.38
CA ALA A 74 -15.00 5.54 -5.41
C ALA A 74 -15.81 5.16 -6.66
N ALA A 75 -15.71 3.90 -7.11
CA ALA A 75 -16.49 3.42 -8.24
C ALA A 75 -17.99 3.43 -7.97
N HIS A 76 -18.42 3.19 -6.72
CA HIS A 76 -19.82 3.27 -6.32
C HIS A 76 -20.37 4.70 -6.36
N LEU A 77 -19.54 5.68 -5.99
CA LEU A 77 -19.86 7.11 -6.02
C LEU A 77 -19.75 7.73 -7.43
N GLY A 78 -19.22 6.98 -8.40
CA GLY A 78 -18.96 7.50 -9.75
C GLY A 78 -17.72 8.39 -9.84
N ASP A 79 -16.86 8.41 -8.82
CA ASP A 79 -15.58 9.12 -8.85
C ASP A 79 -14.55 8.26 -9.60
N GLU A 80 -14.60 8.33 -10.93
CA GLU A 80 -13.68 7.57 -11.78
C GLU A 80 -12.21 7.98 -11.56
N TYR A 81 -11.95 9.25 -11.22
CA TYR A 81 -10.59 9.73 -10.99
C TYR A 81 -9.95 8.98 -9.82
N ARG A 82 -10.57 9.03 -8.63
CA ARG A 82 -10.08 8.33 -7.44
C ARG A 82 -10.13 6.82 -7.61
N THR A 83 -11.12 6.31 -8.34
CA THR A 83 -11.18 4.88 -8.68
C THR A 83 -9.89 4.42 -9.36
N PHE A 84 -9.45 5.09 -10.41
CA PHE A 84 -8.23 4.70 -11.13
C PHE A 84 -6.96 4.93 -10.33
N GLU A 85 -6.92 5.96 -9.49
CA GLU A 85 -5.82 6.20 -8.55
C GLU A 85 -5.67 5.04 -7.56
N TYR A 86 -6.74 4.65 -6.88
CA TYR A 86 -6.71 3.52 -5.94
C TYR A 86 -6.46 2.17 -6.61
N LEU A 87 -6.94 1.97 -7.85
CA LEU A 87 -6.56 0.79 -8.63
C LEU A 87 -5.07 0.77 -8.93
N GLY A 88 -4.46 1.91 -9.21
CA GLY A 88 -3.01 2.07 -9.36
C GLY A 88 -2.25 1.64 -8.11
N PHE A 89 -2.64 2.15 -6.94
CA PHE A 89 -2.05 1.73 -5.65
C PHE A 89 -2.26 0.24 -5.38
N GLY A 90 -3.45 -0.27 -5.68
CA GLY A 90 -3.76 -1.69 -5.54
C GLY A 90 -2.89 -2.57 -6.43
N VAL A 91 -2.70 -2.19 -7.70
CA VAL A 91 -1.80 -2.87 -8.64
C VAL A 91 -0.36 -2.84 -8.15
N ALA A 92 0.14 -1.68 -7.72
CA ALA A 92 1.47 -1.54 -7.12
C ALA A 92 1.66 -2.41 -5.86
N SER A 93 0.56 -2.69 -5.15
CA SER A 93 0.52 -3.56 -3.97
C SER A 93 0.17 -5.02 -4.27
N GLY A 94 0.21 -5.45 -5.54
CA GLY A 94 0.02 -6.84 -5.95
C GLY A 94 -1.39 -7.25 -6.34
N TRP A 95 -2.34 -6.33 -6.50
CA TRP A 95 -3.65 -6.65 -7.07
C TRP A 95 -3.52 -6.96 -8.56
N THR A 96 -3.86 -8.19 -8.96
CA THR A 96 -3.81 -8.57 -10.37
C THR A 96 -4.91 -7.90 -11.19
N LEU A 97 -4.58 -7.54 -12.45
CA LEU A 97 -5.58 -7.06 -13.41
C LEU A 97 -6.73 -8.04 -13.57
N GLU A 98 -6.44 -9.35 -13.58
CA GLU A 98 -7.48 -10.38 -13.64
C GLU A 98 -8.44 -10.30 -12.44
N GLY A 99 -7.91 -10.07 -11.23
CA GLY A 99 -8.70 -9.87 -10.03
C GLY A 99 -9.61 -8.64 -10.12
N ILE A 100 -9.11 -7.54 -10.70
CA ILE A 100 -9.92 -6.32 -10.94
C ILE A 100 -11.01 -6.60 -11.98
N LYS A 101 -10.65 -7.26 -13.10
CA LYS A 101 -11.56 -7.56 -14.22
C LYS A 101 -12.73 -8.47 -13.83
N LYS A 102 -12.53 -9.37 -12.85
CA LYS A 102 -13.57 -10.28 -12.33
C LYS A 102 -14.49 -9.62 -11.31
N HIS A 103 -14.12 -8.45 -10.76
CA HIS A 103 -14.92 -7.80 -9.73
C HIS A 103 -16.16 -7.11 -10.34
N ASP A 104 -17.35 -7.49 -9.90
CA ASP A 104 -18.61 -7.04 -10.51
C ASP A 104 -18.79 -5.53 -10.52
N LYS A 105 -18.31 -4.85 -9.47
CA LYS A 105 -18.38 -3.40 -9.35
C LYS A 105 -17.33 -2.64 -10.16
N LEU A 106 -16.33 -3.33 -10.72
CA LEU A 106 -15.18 -2.69 -11.39
C LEU A 106 -15.04 -3.11 -12.85
N LYS A 107 -15.68 -4.22 -13.26
CA LYS A 107 -15.56 -4.76 -14.63
C LYS A 107 -15.99 -3.78 -15.74
N TYR A 108 -16.82 -2.78 -15.43
CA TYR A 108 -17.24 -1.78 -16.40
C TYR A 108 -16.09 -0.82 -16.79
N LEU A 109 -15.11 -0.63 -15.90
CA LEU A 109 -13.98 0.28 -16.09
C LEU A 109 -13.08 -0.11 -17.26
N LYS A 110 -13.16 -1.35 -17.75
CA LYS A 110 -12.49 -1.81 -18.97
C LYS A 110 -12.81 -0.99 -20.22
N ARG A 111 -13.94 -0.27 -20.22
CA ARG A 111 -14.37 0.59 -21.32
C ARG A 111 -13.90 2.04 -21.15
N ASN A 112 -13.35 2.39 -19.99
CA ASN A 112 -12.84 3.72 -19.72
C ASN A 112 -11.47 3.88 -20.41
N PRO A 113 -11.19 5.02 -21.06
CA PRO A 113 -9.90 5.27 -21.71
C PRO A 113 -8.69 5.11 -20.78
N ARG A 114 -8.82 5.40 -19.48
CA ARG A 114 -7.74 5.28 -18.50
C ARG A 114 -7.38 3.83 -18.16
N TRP A 115 -8.17 2.86 -18.61
CA TRP A 115 -7.87 1.44 -18.42
C TRP A 115 -6.53 1.05 -19.06
N SER A 116 -6.18 1.62 -20.22
CA SER A 116 -4.90 1.34 -20.86
C SER A 116 -3.72 1.77 -20.00
N ASP A 117 -3.84 2.89 -19.29
CA ASP A 117 -2.78 3.41 -18.41
C ASP A 117 -2.53 2.48 -17.23
N LEU A 118 -3.60 1.89 -16.68
CA LEU A 118 -3.52 0.88 -15.62
C LEU A 118 -2.90 -0.43 -16.13
N GLU A 119 -3.17 -0.83 -17.37
CA GLU A 119 -2.54 -2.01 -17.97
C GLU A 119 -1.04 -1.80 -18.22
N LEU A 120 -0.65 -0.61 -18.67
CA LEU A 120 0.74 -0.22 -18.86
C LEU A 120 1.51 -0.19 -17.53
N SER A 121 0.94 0.39 -16.47
CA SER A 121 1.58 0.43 -15.16
C SER A 121 1.77 -0.97 -14.57
N TYR A 122 0.78 -1.85 -14.74
CA TYR A 122 0.88 -3.24 -14.33
C TYR A 122 1.97 -4.01 -15.09
N ALA A 123 2.08 -3.80 -16.40
CA ALA A 123 3.11 -4.44 -17.22
C ALA A 123 4.52 -4.00 -16.80
N ALA A 124 4.72 -2.70 -16.56
CA ALA A 124 5.99 -2.16 -16.08
C ALA A 124 6.42 -2.78 -14.75
N LEU A 125 5.49 -2.93 -13.79
CA LEU A 125 5.78 -3.55 -12.50
C LEU A 125 6.20 -5.02 -12.60
N ARG A 126 5.69 -5.76 -13.60
CA ARG A 126 6.01 -7.19 -13.78
C ARG A 126 7.31 -7.46 -14.51
N GLN A 127 7.78 -6.51 -15.31
CA GLN A 127 9.08 -6.63 -15.99
C GLN A 127 10.23 -6.86 -14.99
N ASP A 128 10.09 -6.35 -13.76
CA ASP A 128 11.08 -6.50 -12.68
C ASP A 128 11.07 -7.88 -12.00
N TYR A 129 10.04 -8.71 -12.22
CA TYR A 129 9.87 -10.02 -11.57
C TYR A 129 10.14 -11.22 -12.49
N GLU A 130 10.44 -11.01 -13.78
CA GLU A 130 10.69 -12.08 -14.76
C GLU A 130 12.18 -12.48 -14.92
N TYR A 131 13.05 -12.15 -13.95
CA TYR A 131 14.47 -12.54 -13.89
C TYR A 131 14.77 -13.55 -12.79
#